data_AF-A0A377TIG7-F1
#
_entry.id   AF-A0A377TIG7-F1
#
_cell.length_a   1.000
_cell.length_b   1.000
_cell.length_c   1.000
_cell.angle_alpha   90.00
_cell.angle_beta   90.00
_cell.angle_gamma   90.00
#
_symmetry.space_group_name_H-M   'P 1'
#
loop_
_entity.id
_entity.type
_entity.pdbx_description
1 polymer ?
#
loop_
_entity_poly.entity_id
_entity_poly.type
_entity_poly.pdbx_seq_one_letter_code
_entity_poly.pdbx_strand_id
1 'polypeptide(L)'
;MPSDIVVSKLIPLMALSETTTFRTMTELNDEYDSVVVDSEYNILIALKNGLFDFCGLSVNGESINPAGILGTMDKTNLEVLSGTTEFSSASGEYELNPARYVILDEDKNIQFDLDEYIQRSIGWQQAYLFSLQTPKVNPYAPFSQLDASGKSQVRVYDTENKKEIAVTSGSSNETNPRPDILNRIVWTSDRADNAPGGLFYADGPDFKEYPYIARPKIVGWGHSFMENGRFLSRLAQLTGLYTYNFGKSGLTSEGVASRQGAARTFYTPAGGVIPASGAVTLSPAKPGPNRIFGNAAATSIACSFAGIDGMFGWDGTNATFTRTAAGAAVTVSVPTPVIVYPITGFSVTNGAPGGTRYDQHDECINIFWLGRNNISEIDLIISNALAMVSWGFVE
;
A
#
# COMPACT_ATOMS: atom_id res chain seq x y z
N MET A 1 -32.25 -16.62 29.67
CA MET A 1 -31.35 -17.27 28.69
C MET A 1 -31.78 -18.73 28.64
N PRO A 2 -32.04 -19.32 27.47
CA PRO A 2 -32.28 -20.76 27.41
C PRO A 2 -30.98 -21.47 27.76
N SER A 3 -31.06 -22.34 28.76
CA SER A 3 -30.09 -23.37 29.09
C SER A 3 -29.89 -24.30 27.89
N ASP A 4 -28.69 -24.88 27.80
CA ASP A 4 -28.28 -26.01 26.94
C ASP A 4 -27.23 -25.64 25.88
N ILE A 5 -26.02 -25.33 26.35
CA ILE A 5 -24.79 -25.56 25.59
C ILE A 5 -24.13 -26.77 26.23
N VAL A 6 -24.22 -27.93 25.58
CA VAL A 6 -23.49 -29.14 25.97
C VAL A 6 -22.08 -29.03 25.41
N VAL A 7 -21.09 -28.76 26.27
CA VAL A 7 -19.67 -28.83 25.91
C VAL A 7 -19.25 -30.30 25.94
N SER A 8 -19.25 -30.97 24.79
CA SER A 8 -18.71 -32.33 24.66
C SER A 8 -17.20 -32.30 24.47
N LYS A 9 -16.48 -32.81 25.47
CA LYS A 9 -15.02 -32.97 25.47
C LYS A 9 -14.68 -34.28 24.75
N LEU A 10 -14.37 -34.22 23.46
CA LEU A 10 -13.87 -35.39 22.70
C LEU A 10 -12.36 -35.56 22.96
N ILE A 11 -12.03 -36.34 23.98
CA ILE A 11 -10.70 -36.94 24.16
C ILE A 11 -10.68 -38.23 23.33
N PRO A 12 -9.60 -38.58 22.60
CA PRO A 12 -9.54 -39.83 21.85
C PRO A 12 -9.69 -41.01 22.82
N LEU A 13 -10.84 -41.69 22.74
CA LEU A 13 -11.16 -42.87 23.51
C LEU A 13 -10.46 -44.09 22.89
N MET A 14 -9.56 -44.71 23.67
CA MET A 14 -9.03 -46.03 23.37
C MET A 14 -9.90 -47.04 24.14
N ALA A 15 -10.58 -47.95 23.45
CA ALA A 15 -11.41 -48.96 24.11
C ALA A 15 -10.51 -49.99 24.80
N LEU A 16 -10.62 -50.10 26.13
CA LEU A 16 -10.10 -51.24 26.89
C LEU A 16 -11.18 -52.34 26.85
N SER A 17 -10.78 -53.58 26.54
CA SER A 17 -11.65 -54.67 26.03
C SER A 17 -12.93 -54.99 26.81
N GLU A 18 -13.96 -55.41 26.08
CA GLU A 18 -15.38 -55.67 26.42
C GLU A 18 -15.72 -56.70 27.52
N THR A 19 -14.84 -57.05 28.47
CA THR A 19 -15.09 -58.22 29.36
C THR A 19 -15.23 -57.95 30.86
N THR A 20 -15.49 -56.72 31.33
CA THR A 20 -15.73 -56.51 32.79
C THR A 20 -16.74 -55.40 33.10
N THR A 21 -18.00 -55.79 33.35
CA THR A 21 -19.07 -54.89 33.82
C THR A 21 -19.16 -54.87 35.36
N PHE A 22 -19.17 -53.68 35.98
CA PHE A 22 -19.41 -53.50 37.42
C PHE A 22 -20.83 -52.95 37.67
N ARG A 23 -21.46 -53.35 38.79
CA ARG A 23 -22.92 -53.19 38.98
C ARG A 23 -23.40 -51.84 39.53
N THR A 24 -22.57 -51.00 40.16
CA THR A 24 -23.01 -49.68 40.67
C THR A 24 -21.87 -48.68 40.89
N MET A 25 -22.06 -47.42 40.46
CA MET A 25 -21.08 -46.32 40.57
C MET A 25 -20.68 -45.92 42.00
N THR A 26 -21.48 -46.23 43.01
CA THR A 26 -21.26 -45.71 44.37
C THR A 26 -19.99 -46.27 45.04
N GLU A 27 -19.44 -47.38 44.57
CA GLU A 27 -18.23 -48.02 45.14
C GLU A 27 -16.90 -47.36 44.69
N LEU A 28 -16.91 -46.48 43.68
CA LEU A 28 -15.70 -45.89 43.10
C LEU A 28 -15.40 -44.45 43.56
N ASN A 29 -16.41 -43.77 44.14
CA ASN A 29 -16.36 -42.31 44.32
C ASN A 29 -15.50 -41.82 45.50
N ASP A 30 -15.13 -42.69 46.45
CA ASP A 30 -14.39 -42.24 47.63
C ASP A 30 -12.86 -42.19 47.42
N GLU A 31 -12.34 -42.70 46.29
CA GLU A 31 -10.89 -42.82 46.05
C GLU A 31 -10.36 -42.19 44.75
N TYR A 32 -11.24 -41.73 43.86
CA TYR A 32 -10.92 -41.17 42.54
C TYR A 32 -11.69 -39.88 42.26
N ASP A 33 -11.03 -38.93 41.60
CA ASP A 33 -11.63 -37.60 41.35
C ASP A 33 -12.64 -37.62 40.20
N SER A 34 -12.46 -38.52 39.23
CA SER A 34 -13.42 -38.74 38.15
C SER A 34 -13.23 -40.08 37.47
N VAL A 35 -14.34 -40.75 37.14
CA VAL A 35 -14.38 -41.99 36.36
C VAL A 35 -15.34 -41.81 35.17
N VAL A 36 -14.95 -42.28 33.99
CA VAL A 36 -15.79 -42.32 32.79
C VAL A 36 -16.09 -43.77 32.44
N VAL A 37 -17.37 -44.07 32.25
CA VAL A 37 -17.86 -45.40 31.88
C VAL A 37 -18.67 -45.36 30.58
N ASP A 38 -18.76 -46.48 29.88
CA ASP A 38 -19.65 -46.62 28.72
C ASP A 38 -21.13 -46.86 29.11
N SER A 39 -21.98 -47.04 28.11
CA SER A 39 -23.43 -47.30 28.27
C SER A 39 -23.75 -48.62 28.97
N GLU A 40 -22.77 -49.51 29.14
CA GLU A 40 -22.89 -50.79 29.83
C GLU A 40 -22.18 -50.79 31.20
N TYR A 41 -21.66 -49.63 31.62
CA TYR A 41 -20.92 -49.38 32.86
C TYR A 41 -19.52 -50.00 32.94
N ASN A 42 -18.86 -50.24 31.80
CA ASN A 42 -17.44 -50.59 31.78
C ASN A 42 -16.58 -49.33 32.01
N ILE A 43 -15.52 -49.43 32.81
CA ILE A 43 -14.63 -48.28 33.07
C ILE A 43 -13.72 -48.04 31.87
N LEU A 44 -13.87 -46.87 31.26
CA LEU A 44 -13.05 -46.42 30.14
C LEU A 44 -11.83 -45.63 30.63
N ILE A 45 -11.99 -44.82 31.67
CA ILE A 45 -10.92 -43.98 32.25
C ILE A 45 -11.16 -43.75 33.75
N ALA A 46 -10.13 -43.84 34.58
CA ALA A 46 -10.12 -43.33 35.95
C ALA A 46 -8.97 -42.34 36.15
N LEU A 47 -9.24 -41.20 36.80
CA LEU A 47 -8.25 -40.17 37.10
C LEU A 47 -8.12 -40.00 38.61
N LYS A 48 -6.87 -39.94 39.08
CA LYS A 48 -6.51 -39.62 40.48
C LYS A 48 -5.49 -38.48 40.47
N ASN A 49 -5.80 -37.39 41.16
CA ASN A 49 -5.01 -36.16 41.21
C ASN A 49 -4.67 -35.59 39.82
N GLY A 50 -5.55 -35.79 38.83
CA GLY A 50 -5.42 -35.18 37.49
C GLY A 50 -4.37 -35.80 36.55
N LEU A 51 -3.82 -36.99 36.86
CA LEU A 51 -2.88 -37.73 35.99
C LEU A 51 -3.38 -39.16 35.72
N PHE A 52 -3.05 -39.71 34.55
CA PHE A 52 -3.37 -41.09 34.17
C PHE A 52 -2.46 -42.07 34.91
N ASP A 53 -3.04 -42.93 35.74
CA ASP A 53 -2.29 -44.02 36.36
C ASP A 53 -2.64 -45.34 35.68
N PHE A 54 -1.70 -45.87 34.90
CA PHE A 54 -1.80 -47.19 34.25
C PHE A 54 -1.03 -48.29 35.03
N CYS A 55 -0.40 -47.97 36.17
CA CYS A 55 0.58 -48.86 36.83
C CYS A 55 0.03 -49.79 37.93
N GLY A 56 -1.26 -50.12 37.92
CA GLY A 56 -1.83 -50.97 38.97
C GLY A 56 -3.11 -51.70 38.57
N LEU A 57 -3.08 -52.47 37.48
CA LEU A 57 -4.22 -53.32 37.14
C LEU A 57 -4.31 -54.48 38.14
N SER A 58 -5.28 -54.40 39.04
CA SER A 58 -5.68 -55.49 39.95
C SER A 58 -7.18 -55.70 39.87
N VAL A 59 -7.64 -56.94 39.97
CA VAL A 59 -9.07 -57.27 40.05
C VAL A 59 -9.30 -57.98 41.38
N ASN A 60 -10.21 -57.46 42.20
CA ASN A 60 -10.46 -57.90 43.58
C ASN A 60 -9.23 -57.89 44.51
N GLY A 61 -8.29 -56.97 44.27
CA GLY A 61 -7.10 -56.81 45.11
C GLY A 61 -5.91 -57.72 44.76
N GLU A 62 -6.00 -58.53 43.70
CA GLU A 62 -4.86 -59.28 43.18
C GLU A 62 -4.29 -58.66 41.90
N SER A 63 -2.97 -58.45 41.85
CA SER A 63 -2.29 -57.80 40.73
C SER A 63 -2.26 -58.71 39.50
N ILE A 64 -2.65 -58.16 38.35
CA ILE A 64 -2.61 -58.86 37.06
C ILE A 64 -1.21 -58.70 36.46
N ASN A 65 -0.57 -59.80 36.06
CA ASN A 65 0.67 -59.78 35.29
C ASN A 65 0.34 -59.75 33.79
N PRO A 66 0.58 -58.64 33.07
CA PRO A 66 0.21 -58.51 31.66
C PRO A 66 1.02 -59.41 30.71
N ALA A 67 2.05 -60.10 31.21
CA ALA A 67 2.89 -61.00 30.41
C ALA A 67 2.17 -62.25 29.85
N GLY A 68 0.93 -62.53 30.27
CA GLY A 68 0.17 -63.71 29.82
C GLY A 68 -1.11 -63.44 29.02
N ILE A 69 -1.47 -62.18 28.78
CA ILE A 69 -2.83 -61.82 28.31
C ILE A 69 -2.91 -61.52 26.82
N LEU A 70 -1.84 -61.05 26.19
CA LEU A 70 -1.83 -60.71 24.77
C LEU A 70 -0.92 -61.65 23.97
N GLY A 71 -1.35 -62.03 22.76
CA GLY A 71 -0.50 -62.77 21.83
C GLY A 71 0.73 -61.96 21.45
N THR A 72 1.85 -62.63 21.15
CA THR A 72 3.16 -62.00 20.92
C THR A 72 3.12 -60.88 19.86
N MET A 73 2.27 -61.01 18.85
CA MET A 73 2.12 -60.04 17.77
C MET A 73 1.44 -58.75 18.24
N ASP A 74 0.38 -58.87 19.03
CA ASP A 74 -0.36 -57.71 19.58
C ASP A 74 0.48 -56.96 20.60
N LYS A 75 1.25 -57.70 21.40
CA LYS A 75 2.25 -57.12 22.30
C LYS A 75 3.32 -56.32 21.55
N THR A 76 3.83 -56.88 20.45
CA THR A 76 4.86 -56.20 19.63
C THR A 76 4.30 -54.93 18.99
N ASN A 77 3.05 -54.97 18.51
CA ASN A 77 2.41 -53.79 17.94
C ASN A 77 2.16 -52.69 18.99
N LEU A 78 1.75 -53.04 20.20
CA LEU A 78 1.59 -52.11 21.31
C LEU A 78 2.92 -51.48 21.78
N GLU A 79 3.99 -52.28 21.83
CA GLU A 79 5.34 -51.78 22.14
C GLU A 79 5.88 -50.87 21.02
N VAL A 80 5.61 -51.18 19.75
CA VAL A 80 5.97 -50.33 18.61
C VAL A 80 5.20 -49.01 18.62
N LEU A 81 3.87 -49.04 18.82
CA LEU A 81 3.00 -47.86 18.86
C LEU A 81 3.28 -46.94 20.05
N SER A 82 3.64 -47.50 21.21
CA SER A 82 4.01 -46.70 22.39
C SER A 82 5.40 -46.06 22.30
N GLY A 83 6.28 -46.60 21.45
CA GLY A 83 7.65 -46.11 21.24
C GLY A 83 7.87 -45.24 19.99
N THR A 84 6.86 -45.04 19.14
CA THR A 84 7.02 -44.28 17.88
C THR A 84 6.66 -42.81 18.07
N THR A 85 7.61 -41.91 17.79
CA THR A 85 7.41 -40.45 17.85
C THR A 85 7.09 -39.79 16.51
N GLU A 86 7.09 -40.53 15.39
CA GLU A 86 6.63 -40.08 14.06
C GLU A 86 6.11 -41.27 13.24
N PHE A 87 5.05 -41.06 12.44
CA PHE A 87 4.37 -42.09 11.62
C PHE A 87 4.31 -41.71 10.13
N SER A 88 4.23 -42.72 9.25
CA SER A 88 4.52 -42.63 7.81
C SER A 88 3.44 -41.96 6.95
N SER A 89 3.86 -41.31 5.86
CA SER A 89 3.03 -40.61 4.86
C SER A 89 2.46 -41.52 3.75
N ALA A 90 1.95 -42.70 4.08
CA ALA A 90 1.39 -43.63 3.09
C ALA A 90 -0.06 -43.26 2.72
N SER A 91 -0.43 -43.38 1.45
CA SER A 91 -1.75 -43.00 0.95
C SER A 91 -2.83 -43.95 1.48
N GLY A 92 -3.78 -43.42 2.26
CA GLY A 92 -4.92 -44.15 2.80
C GLY A 92 -4.92 -44.32 4.32
N GLU A 93 -3.89 -43.85 5.02
CA GLU A 93 -3.84 -43.74 6.47
C GLU A 93 -4.10 -42.30 6.93
N TYR A 94 -4.81 -42.13 8.04
CA TYR A 94 -5.21 -40.83 8.57
C TYR A 94 -4.03 -40.16 9.30
N GLU A 95 -3.59 -38.98 8.84
CA GLU A 95 -2.74 -38.10 9.65
C GLU A 95 -3.53 -37.66 10.89
N LEU A 96 -3.03 -38.01 12.09
CA LEU A 96 -3.55 -37.42 13.32
C LEU A 96 -3.28 -35.91 13.26
N ASN A 97 -4.35 -35.12 13.36
CA ASN A 97 -4.32 -33.67 13.20
C ASN A 97 -3.23 -33.03 14.08
N PRO A 98 -2.25 -32.31 13.50
CA PRO A 98 -1.17 -31.65 14.25
C PRO A 98 -1.65 -30.44 15.08
N ALA A 99 -2.92 -30.02 14.95
CA ALA A 99 -3.47 -28.88 15.69
C ALA A 99 -3.76 -29.22 17.15
N ARG A 100 -3.38 -28.34 18.08
CA ARG A 100 -3.42 -28.63 19.53
C ARG A 100 -4.83 -28.89 20.05
N TYR A 101 -5.85 -28.18 19.55
CA TYR A 101 -7.26 -28.33 19.92
C TYR A 101 -8.19 -27.82 18.81
N VAL A 102 -9.11 -28.66 18.33
CA VAL A 102 -10.19 -28.28 17.41
C VAL A 102 -11.56 -28.78 17.91
N ILE A 103 -12.63 -28.02 17.68
CA ILE A 103 -14.02 -28.46 17.88
C ILE A 103 -14.60 -28.76 16.49
N LEU A 104 -15.23 -29.93 16.35
CA LEU A 104 -15.83 -30.38 15.11
C LEU A 104 -17.36 -30.45 15.23
N ASP A 105 -18.08 -30.30 14.13
CA ASP A 105 -19.51 -30.65 14.06
C ASP A 105 -19.73 -32.15 13.77
N GLU A 106 -21.00 -32.56 13.67
CA GLU A 106 -21.41 -33.95 13.38
C GLU A 106 -20.92 -34.45 12.00
N ASP A 107 -20.74 -33.53 11.05
CA ASP A 107 -20.21 -33.79 9.71
C ASP A 107 -18.67 -33.69 9.66
N LYS A 108 -18.02 -33.49 10.82
CA LYS A 108 -16.56 -33.37 11.02
C LYS A 108 -15.93 -32.10 10.42
N ASN A 109 -16.69 -31.04 10.20
CA ASN A 109 -16.13 -29.74 9.85
C ASN A 109 -15.54 -29.05 11.10
N ILE A 110 -14.43 -28.33 10.94
CA ILE A 110 -13.84 -27.53 12.03
C ILE A 110 -14.75 -26.33 12.31
N GLN A 111 -15.35 -26.32 13.49
CA GLN A 111 -16.16 -25.23 14.01
C GLN A 111 -15.33 -24.25 14.85
N PHE A 112 -14.21 -24.71 15.43
CA PHE A 112 -13.28 -23.88 16.18
C PHE A 112 -11.88 -24.51 16.17
N ASP A 113 -10.86 -23.69 15.95
CA ASP A 113 -9.45 -24.07 16.04
C ASP A 113 -8.76 -23.13 17.05
N LEU A 114 -8.11 -23.70 18.07
CA LEU A 114 -7.47 -22.91 19.12
C LEU A 114 -6.25 -22.13 18.61
N ASP A 115 -5.46 -22.72 17.72
CA ASP A 115 -4.27 -22.05 17.19
C ASP A 115 -4.69 -20.90 16.26
N GLU A 116 -5.76 -21.09 15.46
CA GLU A 116 -6.39 -20.01 14.70
C GLU A 116 -6.96 -18.92 15.63
N TYR A 117 -7.65 -19.31 16.70
CA TYR A 117 -8.19 -18.39 17.69
C TYR A 117 -7.08 -17.57 18.36
N ILE A 118 -5.99 -18.21 18.81
CA ILE A 118 -4.86 -17.52 19.43
C ILE A 118 -4.24 -16.52 18.46
N GLN A 119 -3.99 -16.92 17.21
CA GLN A 119 -3.45 -16.03 16.17
C GLN A 119 -4.38 -14.83 15.92
N ARG A 120 -5.69 -15.06 15.81
CA ARG A 120 -6.69 -13.99 15.62
C ARG A 120 -6.86 -13.11 16.85
N SER A 121 -6.73 -13.68 18.06
CA SER A 121 -6.91 -12.96 19.33
C SER A 121 -5.88 -11.85 19.55
N ILE A 122 -4.67 -11.99 18.98
CA ILE A 122 -3.65 -10.93 18.96
C ILE A 122 -4.18 -9.73 18.17
N GLY A 123 -4.79 -9.97 17.01
CA GLY A 123 -5.44 -8.94 16.20
C GLY A 123 -6.62 -8.29 16.92
N TRP A 124 -7.39 -9.05 17.71
CA TRP A 124 -8.51 -8.49 18.49
C TRP A 124 -8.05 -7.64 19.66
N GLN A 125 -6.98 -8.03 20.36
CA GLN A 125 -6.39 -7.19 21.41
C GLN A 125 -5.84 -5.89 20.82
N GLN A 126 -5.17 -5.95 19.67
CA GLN A 126 -4.73 -4.75 18.96
C GLN A 126 -5.91 -3.85 18.54
N ALA A 127 -6.99 -4.44 18.00
CA ALA A 127 -8.20 -3.71 17.63
C ALA A 127 -8.90 -3.08 18.84
N TYR A 128 -8.95 -3.78 19.98
CA TYR A 128 -9.48 -3.25 21.24
C TYR A 128 -8.64 -2.09 21.77
N LEU A 129 -7.31 -2.23 21.80
CA LEU A 129 -6.42 -1.14 22.21
C LEU A 129 -6.53 0.06 21.27
N PHE A 130 -6.73 -0.16 19.98
CA PHE A 130 -6.97 0.89 19.00
C PHE A 130 -8.32 1.59 19.22
N SER A 131 -9.38 0.85 19.57
CA SER A 131 -10.71 1.43 19.82
C SER A 131 -10.80 2.28 21.08
N LEU A 132 -9.86 2.11 22.03
CA LEU A 132 -9.73 2.97 23.20
C LEU A 132 -9.10 4.33 22.90
N GLN A 133 -8.50 4.52 21.72
CA GLN A 133 -7.93 5.80 21.32
C GLN A 133 -9.05 6.76 20.89
N THR A 134 -8.95 8.04 21.28
CA THR A 134 -9.88 9.06 20.78
C THR A 134 -9.77 9.12 19.25
N PRO A 135 -10.87 8.99 18.50
CA PRO A 135 -10.83 9.09 17.04
C PRO A 135 -10.21 10.42 16.65
N LYS A 136 -9.14 10.37 15.84
CA LYS A 136 -8.58 11.60 15.27
C LYS A 136 -9.64 12.23 14.37
N VAL A 137 -10.03 13.45 14.69
CA VAL A 137 -10.87 14.29 13.84
C VAL A 137 -9.98 15.18 13.00
N ASN A 138 -10.46 15.58 11.83
CA ASN A 138 -9.76 16.57 11.04
C ASN A 138 -9.67 17.89 11.86
N PRO A 139 -8.46 18.43 12.10
CA PRO A 139 -8.28 19.62 12.94
C PRO A 139 -8.66 20.92 12.22
N TYR A 140 -8.96 20.85 10.92
CA TYR A 140 -9.27 22.00 10.08
C TYR A 140 -10.76 22.30 10.07
N ALA A 141 -11.12 23.52 10.46
CA ALA A 141 -12.46 24.08 10.32
C ALA A 141 -12.47 25.04 9.12
N PRO A 142 -12.81 24.57 7.90
CA PRO A 142 -12.81 25.41 6.73
C PRO A 142 -14.08 26.27 6.63
N PHE A 143 -13.94 27.46 6.06
CA PHE A 143 -15.04 28.39 5.84
C PHE A 143 -14.77 29.27 4.60
N SER A 144 -15.83 29.82 4.03
CA SER A 144 -15.75 30.77 2.92
C SER A 144 -15.70 32.21 3.43
N GLN A 145 -14.84 33.04 2.83
CA GLN A 145 -14.78 34.47 3.07
C GLN A 145 -14.70 35.22 1.75
N LEU A 146 -15.45 36.31 1.61
CA LEU A 146 -15.33 37.19 0.45
C LEU A 146 -14.01 37.97 0.50
N ASP A 147 -13.28 37.96 -0.60
CA ASP A 147 -12.11 38.82 -0.77
C ASP A 147 -12.50 40.25 -1.16
N ALA A 148 -11.49 41.12 -1.32
CA ALA A 148 -11.70 42.52 -1.70
C ALA A 148 -12.34 42.69 -3.09
N SER A 149 -12.31 41.66 -3.92
CA SER A 149 -12.92 41.63 -5.26
C SER A 149 -14.32 41.01 -5.25
N GLY A 150 -14.86 40.69 -4.06
CA GLY A 150 -16.17 40.06 -3.88
C GLY A 150 -16.21 38.58 -4.28
N LYS A 151 -15.06 37.91 -4.37
CA LYS A 151 -14.96 36.48 -4.67
C LYS A 151 -14.91 35.67 -3.40
N SER A 152 -15.71 34.61 -3.33
CA SER A 152 -15.68 33.67 -2.20
C SER A 152 -14.38 32.85 -2.25
N GLN A 153 -13.57 32.92 -1.20
CA GLN A 153 -12.33 32.16 -1.05
C GLN A 153 -12.39 31.25 0.16
N VAL A 154 -11.70 30.11 0.11
CA VAL A 154 -11.61 29.17 1.24
C VAL A 154 -10.49 29.59 2.18
N ARG A 155 -10.85 29.62 3.46
CA ARG A 155 -9.91 29.70 4.58
C ARG A 155 -10.12 28.53 5.51
N VAL A 156 -9.09 28.23 6.29
CA VAL A 156 -9.12 27.19 7.32
C VAL A 156 -8.71 27.79 8.64
N TYR A 157 -9.46 27.52 9.70
CA TYR A 157 -8.96 27.64 11.06
C TYR A 157 -8.40 26.29 11.51
N ASP A 158 -7.09 26.23 11.72
CA ASP A 158 -6.42 25.10 12.35
C ASP A 158 -6.65 25.15 13.85
N THR A 159 -7.47 24.23 14.35
CA THR A 159 -7.89 24.19 15.75
C THR A 159 -6.77 23.76 16.70
N GLU A 160 -5.76 23.03 16.20
CA GLU A 160 -4.62 22.57 17.00
C GLU A 160 -3.59 23.69 17.15
N ASN A 161 -3.20 24.31 16.03
CA ASN A 161 -2.21 25.39 16.00
C ASN A 161 -2.80 26.79 16.24
N LYS A 162 -4.14 26.89 16.36
CA LYS A 162 -4.90 28.12 16.58
C LYS A 162 -4.59 29.20 15.55
N LYS A 163 -4.42 28.78 14.29
CA LYS A 163 -3.99 29.65 13.20
C LYS A 163 -4.99 29.60 12.05
N GLU A 164 -5.30 30.77 11.51
CA GLU A 164 -6.03 30.87 10.25
C GLU A 164 -5.07 30.82 9.06
N ILE A 165 -5.47 30.06 8.04
CA ILE A 165 -4.70 29.83 6.83
C ILE A 165 -5.61 30.15 5.64
N ALA A 166 -5.12 31.00 4.74
CA ALA A 166 -5.77 31.19 3.44
C ALA A 166 -5.40 30.01 2.54
N VAL A 167 -6.41 29.31 2.01
CA VAL A 167 -6.20 28.14 1.16
C VAL A 167 -6.25 28.54 -0.30
N THR A 168 -7.29 29.28 -0.69
CA THR A 168 -7.48 29.70 -2.08
C THR A 168 -7.28 31.20 -2.24
N SER A 169 -6.87 31.60 -3.44
CA SER A 169 -6.87 32.99 -3.87
C SER A 169 -7.12 33.04 -5.38
N GLY A 170 -7.87 34.03 -5.87
CA GLY A 170 -8.07 34.20 -7.30
C GLY A 170 -9.42 34.77 -7.68
N SER A 171 -9.80 34.54 -8.94
CA SER A 171 -11.00 35.13 -9.55
C SER A 171 -12.24 34.23 -9.53
N SER A 172 -12.10 32.98 -9.10
CA SER A 172 -13.20 32.01 -8.93
C SER A 172 -13.89 32.17 -7.59
N ASN A 173 -15.14 31.73 -7.52
CA ASN A 173 -15.86 31.51 -6.28
C ASN A 173 -15.64 30.08 -5.80
N GLU A 174 -15.12 29.99 -4.58
CA GLU A 174 -14.87 28.76 -3.86
C GLU A 174 -15.89 28.64 -2.73
N THR A 175 -16.73 27.61 -2.78
CA THR A 175 -17.97 27.49 -2.00
C THR A 175 -18.09 26.12 -1.36
N ASN A 176 -18.97 26.00 -0.35
CA ASN A 176 -19.23 24.76 0.38
C ASN A 176 -17.97 24.04 0.91
N PRO A 177 -17.02 24.76 1.53
CA PRO A 177 -15.81 24.14 2.03
C PRO A 177 -16.13 23.31 3.28
N ARG A 178 -15.56 22.11 3.36
CA ARG A 178 -15.82 21.16 4.44
C ARG A 178 -14.64 20.22 4.67
N PRO A 179 -14.47 19.67 5.88
CA PRO A 179 -13.55 18.56 6.11
C PRO A 179 -13.98 17.34 5.29
N ASP A 180 -13.02 16.52 4.86
CA ASP A 180 -13.27 15.28 4.13
C ASP A 180 -12.71 14.06 4.87
N ILE A 181 -11.40 13.83 4.78
CA ILE A 181 -10.67 12.83 5.58
C ILE A 181 -9.71 13.51 6.56
N LEU A 182 -8.89 12.74 7.27
CA LEU A 182 -7.86 13.30 8.15
C LEU A 182 -6.96 14.25 7.34
N ASN A 183 -6.83 15.48 7.82
CA ASN A 183 -6.03 16.55 7.23
C ASN A 183 -6.47 17.08 5.84
N ARG A 184 -7.57 16.61 5.27
CA ARG A 184 -8.08 17.07 3.97
C ARG A 184 -9.30 17.95 4.07
N ILE A 185 -9.32 19.06 3.35
CA ILE A 185 -10.54 19.82 3.11
C ILE A 185 -10.95 19.70 1.64
N VAL A 186 -12.24 19.85 1.36
CA VAL A 186 -12.81 19.83 0.01
C VAL A 186 -13.78 21.00 -0.15
N TRP A 187 -13.87 21.55 -1.36
CA TRP A 187 -14.80 22.63 -1.71
C TRP A 187 -15.25 22.52 -3.16
N THR A 188 -16.16 23.42 -3.57
CA THR A 188 -16.67 23.53 -4.93
C THR A 188 -16.21 24.86 -5.57
N SER A 189 -15.62 24.77 -6.75
CA SER A 189 -15.10 25.89 -7.54
C SER A 189 -15.92 26.12 -8.81
N ASP A 190 -16.12 27.39 -9.16
CA ASP A 190 -16.66 27.81 -10.46
C ASP A 190 -15.59 28.18 -11.50
N ARG A 191 -14.31 27.88 -11.23
CA ARG A 191 -13.20 28.23 -12.14
C ARG A 191 -13.43 27.69 -13.56
N ALA A 192 -13.03 28.46 -14.58
CA ALA A 192 -13.31 28.15 -15.97
C ALA A 192 -12.65 26.83 -16.45
N ASP A 193 -11.37 26.63 -16.11
CA ASP A 193 -10.70 25.35 -16.29
C ASP A 193 -11.01 24.48 -15.07
N ASN A 194 -12.12 23.75 -15.13
CA ASN A 194 -12.69 23.08 -13.97
C ASN A 194 -12.37 21.58 -13.90
N ALA A 195 -12.45 21.04 -12.69
CA ALA A 195 -12.50 19.60 -12.43
C ALA A 195 -13.94 19.08 -12.63
N PRO A 196 -14.14 17.77 -12.85
CA PRO A 196 -15.46 17.17 -12.84
C PRO A 196 -16.22 17.49 -11.54
N GLY A 197 -17.45 18.02 -11.66
CA GLY A 197 -18.27 18.42 -10.53
C GLY A 197 -17.80 19.69 -9.79
N GLY A 198 -16.76 20.36 -10.29
CA GLY A 198 -16.19 21.54 -9.63
C GLY A 198 -15.48 21.25 -8.32
N LEU A 199 -15.17 19.99 -8.01
CA LEU A 199 -14.63 19.60 -6.71
C LEU A 199 -13.11 19.72 -6.68
N PHE A 200 -12.61 20.40 -5.65
CA PHE A 200 -11.19 20.55 -5.35
C PHE A 200 -10.94 20.21 -3.89
N TYR A 201 -9.73 19.75 -3.59
CA TYR A 201 -9.26 19.50 -2.24
C TYR A 201 -7.87 20.09 -2.02
N ALA A 202 -7.51 20.12 -0.75
CA ALA A 202 -6.17 20.43 -0.31
C ALA A 202 -5.90 19.70 1.01
N ASP A 203 -4.71 19.11 1.11
CA ASP A 203 -4.23 18.45 2.32
C ASP A 203 -3.34 19.40 3.12
N GLY A 204 -3.51 19.42 4.44
CA GLY A 204 -2.62 20.13 5.34
C GLY A 204 -1.32 19.34 5.58
N PRO A 205 -0.21 20.02 5.90
CA PRO A 205 -0.12 21.45 6.21
C PRO A 205 0.09 22.36 4.99
N ASP A 206 0.36 21.81 3.81
CA ASP A 206 0.77 22.58 2.63
C ASP A 206 -0.40 23.30 1.95
N PHE A 207 -1.61 22.75 2.06
CA PHE A 207 -2.84 23.27 1.46
C PHE A 207 -2.73 23.57 -0.04
N LYS A 208 -1.90 22.81 -0.76
CA LYS A 208 -1.85 22.90 -2.21
C LYS A 208 -3.18 22.40 -2.80
N GLU A 209 -3.77 23.21 -3.67
CA GLU A 209 -5.03 22.87 -4.33
C GLU A 209 -4.83 21.77 -5.38
N TYR A 210 -5.74 20.80 -5.38
CA TYR A 210 -5.81 19.72 -6.37
C TYR A 210 -7.27 19.46 -6.77
N PRO A 211 -7.53 19.05 -8.02
CA PRO A 211 -8.87 18.62 -8.40
C PRO A 211 -9.18 17.27 -7.76
N TYR A 212 -10.38 17.13 -7.22
CA TYR A 212 -10.81 15.90 -6.52
C TYR A 212 -10.91 14.69 -7.46
N ILE A 213 -11.22 14.96 -8.73
CA ILE A 213 -11.18 14.00 -9.83
C ILE A 213 -10.29 14.62 -10.90
N ALA A 214 -9.40 13.81 -11.50
CA ALA A 214 -8.54 14.26 -12.58
C ALA A 214 -9.31 15.07 -13.63
N ARG A 215 -8.69 16.15 -14.11
CA ARG A 215 -9.26 17.01 -15.14
C ARG A 215 -9.61 16.19 -16.38
N PRO A 216 -10.69 16.53 -17.11
CA PRO A 216 -11.10 15.85 -18.32
C PRO A 216 -10.21 16.24 -19.51
N LYS A 217 -8.91 16.00 -19.36
CA LYS A 217 -7.83 16.34 -20.29
C LYS A 217 -6.83 15.20 -20.29
N ILE A 218 -6.23 14.96 -21.45
CA ILE A 218 -5.22 13.91 -21.61
C ILE A 218 -3.86 14.55 -21.74
N VAL A 219 -2.86 14.01 -21.05
CA VAL A 219 -1.46 14.40 -21.24
C VAL A 219 -0.64 13.17 -21.60
N GLY A 220 0.08 13.24 -22.72
CA GLY A 220 0.94 12.16 -23.18
C GLY A 220 2.41 12.43 -22.88
N TRP A 221 3.02 11.54 -22.12
CA TRP A 221 4.45 11.55 -21.80
C TRP A 221 5.13 10.34 -22.41
N GLY A 222 6.27 10.53 -23.05
CA GLY A 222 7.03 9.42 -23.60
C GLY A 222 8.07 9.80 -24.62
N HIS A 223 8.58 8.79 -25.32
CA HIS A 223 9.57 8.97 -26.38
C HIS A 223 8.91 9.11 -27.77
N SER A 224 9.61 8.65 -28.83
CA SER A 224 9.22 8.80 -30.24
C SER A 224 7.80 8.35 -30.59
N PHE A 225 7.22 7.36 -29.89
CA PHE A 225 5.83 6.93 -30.15
C PHE A 225 4.83 8.02 -29.76
N MET A 226 5.03 8.63 -28.60
CA MET A 226 4.19 9.72 -28.11
C MET A 226 4.40 10.99 -28.94
N GLU A 227 5.67 11.29 -29.29
CA GLU A 227 6.03 12.46 -30.08
C GLU A 227 5.33 12.53 -31.45
N ASN A 228 5.09 11.38 -32.11
CA ASN A 228 4.49 11.31 -33.46
C ASN A 228 3.09 11.93 -33.58
N GLY A 229 2.42 12.26 -32.47
CA GLY A 229 1.18 13.05 -32.41
C GLY A 229 -0.08 12.36 -32.94
N ARG A 230 0.05 11.39 -33.85
CA ARG A 230 -1.07 10.63 -34.44
C ARG A 230 -1.87 9.86 -33.41
N PHE A 231 -1.18 9.17 -32.50
CA PHE A 231 -1.82 8.41 -31.42
C PHE A 231 -2.71 9.30 -30.55
N LEU A 232 -2.13 10.38 -30.01
CA LEU A 232 -2.86 11.33 -29.17
C LEU A 232 -3.95 12.09 -29.94
N SER A 233 -3.72 12.40 -31.22
CA SER A 233 -4.75 13.05 -32.06
C SER A 233 -5.95 12.13 -32.29
N ARG A 234 -5.71 10.85 -32.55
CA ARG A 234 -6.80 9.87 -32.67
C ARG A 234 -7.52 9.68 -31.34
N LEU A 235 -6.79 9.66 -30.22
CA LEU A 235 -7.38 9.54 -28.90
C LEU A 235 -8.23 10.76 -28.53
N ALA A 236 -7.75 11.97 -28.80
CA ALA A 236 -8.51 13.21 -28.64
C ALA A 236 -9.80 13.19 -29.47
N GLN A 237 -9.72 12.73 -30.72
CA GLN A 237 -10.91 12.61 -31.59
C GLN A 237 -11.95 11.60 -31.06
N LEU A 238 -11.50 10.46 -30.53
CA LEU A 238 -12.40 9.42 -30.03
C LEU A 238 -13.03 9.76 -28.68
N THR A 239 -12.31 10.49 -27.84
CA THR A 239 -12.75 10.83 -26.47
C THR A 239 -13.41 12.20 -26.37
N GLY A 240 -13.12 13.10 -27.32
CA GLY A 240 -13.51 14.51 -27.25
C GLY A 240 -12.70 15.32 -26.22
N LEU A 241 -11.69 14.73 -25.56
CA LEU A 241 -10.92 15.39 -24.52
C LEU A 241 -9.77 16.21 -25.10
N TYR A 242 -9.59 17.43 -24.59
CA TYR A 242 -8.46 18.27 -24.97
C TYR A 242 -7.14 17.62 -24.51
N THR A 243 -6.18 17.52 -25.42
CA THR A 243 -5.01 16.66 -25.25
C THR A 243 -3.69 17.41 -25.48
N TYR A 244 -2.72 17.21 -24.58
CA TYR A 244 -1.36 17.76 -24.65
C TYR A 244 -0.34 16.67 -24.96
N ASN A 245 0.62 16.96 -25.84
CA ASN A 245 1.69 16.03 -26.21
C ASN A 245 3.06 16.53 -25.74
N PHE A 246 3.59 15.91 -24.69
CA PHE A 246 4.91 16.19 -24.14
C PHE A 246 5.96 15.16 -24.58
N GLY A 247 5.63 14.30 -25.56
CA GLY A 247 6.53 13.30 -26.11
C GLY A 247 7.76 13.92 -26.79
N LYS A 248 8.91 13.27 -26.64
CA LYS A 248 10.16 13.68 -27.30
C LYS A 248 11.00 12.46 -27.70
N SER A 249 11.35 12.34 -28.98
CA SER A 249 12.14 11.19 -29.45
C SER A 249 13.50 11.10 -28.77
N GLY A 250 13.96 9.86 -28.60
CA GLY A 250 15.25 9.53 -28.04
C GLY A 250 15.31 9.50 -26.50
N LEU A 251 14.34 10.08 -25.78
CA LEU A 251 14.39 10.08 -24.30
C LEU A 251 14.34 8.67 -23.70
N THR A 252 15.13 8.46 -22.66
CA THR A 252 14.99 7.30 -21.75
C THR A 252 13.83 7.54 -20.77
N SER A 253 13.46 6.52 -19.98
CA SER A 253 12.43 6.69 -18.92
C SER A 253 12.76 7.83 -17.96
N GLU A 254 14.02 7.96 -17.55
CA GLU A 254 14.49 9.03 -16.66
C GLU A 254 14.38 10.41 -17.31
N GLY A 255 14.71 10.54 -18.61
CA GLY A 255 14.54 11.79 -19.34
C GLY A 255 13.08 12.22 -19.43
N VAL A 256 12.16 11.27 -19.63
CA VAL A 256 10.72 11.55 -19.62
C VAL A 256 10.23 11.95 -18.23
N ALA A 257 10.58 11.19 -17.19
CA ALA A 257 10.20 11.48 -15.80
C ALA A 257 10.76 12.83 -15.32
N SER A 258 11.98 13.18 -15.72
CA SER A 258 12.61 14.46 -15.40
C SER A 258 11.88 15.64 -16.05
N ARG A 259 11.39 15.46 -17.28
CA ARG A 259 10.62 16.51 -17.98
C ARG A 259 9.21 16.69 -17.43
N GLN A 260 8.60 15.64 -16.90
CA GLN A 260 7.35 15.75 -16.13
C GLN A 260 7.59 16.40 -14.76
N GLY A 261 8.82 16.32 -14.22
CA GLY A 261 9.19 16.87 -12.92
C GLY A 261 9.23 15.83 -11.78
N ALA A 262 8.89 14.58 -12.07
CA ALA A 262 8.89 13.46 -11.13
C ALA A 262 10.30 12.99 -10.74
N ALA A 263 11.24 12.97 -11.69
CA ALA A 263 12.63 12.58 -11.44
C ALA A 263 13.55 13.80 -11.49
N ARG A 264 13.85 14.40 -10.33
CA ARG A 264 14.62 15.66 -10.29
C ARG A 264 16.11 15.39 -10.18
N THR A 265 16.89 15.99 -11.09
CA THR A 265 18.35 16.07 -10.93
C THR A 265 18.71 17.41 -10.30
N PHE A 266 19.50 17.35 -9.22
CA PHE A 266 19.95 18.52 -8.47
C PHE A 266 21.33 18.96 -8.97
N TYR A 267 21.48 20.26 -9.22
CA TYR A 267 22.69 20.85 -9.75
C TYR A 267 23.16 22.03 -8.92
N THR A 268 24.46 22.30 -8.99
CA THR A 268 25.11 23.51 -8.48
C THR A 268 25.83 24.20 -9.65
N PRO A 269 25.64 25.51 -9.89
CA PRO A 269 26.37 26.22 -10.93
C PRO A 269 27.85 26.33 -10.54
N ALA A 270 28.73 26.35 -11.53
CA ALA A 270 30.16 26.57 -11.33
C ALA A 270 30.38 27.87 -10.53
N GLY A 271 31.18 27.79 -9.46
CA GLY A 271 31.40 28.91 -8.54
C GLY A 271 30.21 29.26 -7.63
N GLY A 272 29.14 28.45 -7.62
CA GLY A 272 27.98 28.65 -6.76
C GLY A 272 27.09 29.82 -7.19
N VAL A 273 27.26 30.35 -8.41
CA VAL A 273 26.55 31.54 -8.89
C VAL A 273 26.00 31.33 -10.30
N ILE A 274 24.72 31.64 -10.50
CA ILE A 274 24.17 31.87 -11.84
C ILE A 274 24.59 33.30 -12.26
N PRO A 275 25.38 33.47 -13.32
CA PRO A 275 25.94 34.76 -13.71
C PRO A 275 24.87 35.72 -14.22
N ALA A 276 25.14 37.03 -14.20
CA ALA A 276 24.22 38.07 -14.65
C ALA A 276 23.67 37.88 -16.08
N SER A 277 24.47 37.24 -16.94
CA SER A 277 24.16 36.86 -18.32
C SER A 277 25.07 35.71 -18.76
N GLY A 278 24.71 35.02 -19.85
CA GLY A 278 25.52 33.94 -20.42
C GLY A 278 25.27 32.58 -19.77
N ALA A 279 25.96 31.57 -20.30
CA ALA A 279 25.85 30.19 -19.83
C ALA A 279 26.73 29.94 -18.60
N VAL A 280 26.29 29.06 -17.72
CA VAL A 280 27.09 28.52 -16.62
C VAL A 280 27.06 26.99 -16.64
N THR A 281 28.21 26.36 -16.43
CA THR A 281 28.31 24.90 -16.31
C THR A 281 27.74 24.45 -14.97
N LEU A 282 27.08 23.30 -14.97
CA LEU A 282 26.44 22.71 -13.80
C LEU A 282 27.20 21.46 -13.34
N SER A 283 27.24 21.25 -12.03
CA SER A 283 27.71 20.03 -11.38
C SER A 283 26.55 19.36 -10.62
N PRO A 284 26.35 18.04 -10.72
CA PRO A 284 27.16 17.08 -11.47
C PRO A 284 26.95 17.22 -12.99
N ALA A 285 27.93 16.78 -13.78
CA ALA A 285 27.82 16.70 -15.23
C ALA A 285 26.93 15.51 -15.65
N LYS A 286 25.61 15.67 -15.49
CA LYS A 286 24.60 14.68 -15.83
C LYS A 286 23.58 15.25 -16.83
N PRO A 287 23.00 14.41 -17.70
CA PRO A 287 22.05 14.87 -18.71
C PRO A 287 20.68 15.27 -18.15
N GLY A 288 20.28 14.74 -16.97
CA GLY A 288 18.98 14.99 -16.33
C GLY A 288 17.80 14.95 -17.31
N PRO A 289 17.05 16.07 -17.49
CA PRO A 289 15.90 16.12 -18.40
C PRO A 289 16.23 15.91 -19.88
N ASN A 290 17.51 15.93 -20.25
CA ASN A 290 18.01 15.65 -21.58
C ASN A 290 18.65 14.27 -21.69
N ARG A 291 18.34 13.32 -20.78
CA ARG A 291 18.83 11.94 -20.90
C ARG A 291 18.20 11.24 -22.09
N ILE A 292 18.94 11.25 -23.19
CA ILE A 292 18.63 10.61 -24.47
C ILE A 292 19.45 9.32 -24.59
N PHE A 293 18.93 8.35 -25.36
CA PHE A 293 19.63 7.13 -25.73
C PHE A 293 21.07 7.39 -26.18
N GLY A 294 22.01 6.57 -25.68
CA GLY A 294 23.43 6.71 -26.00
C GLY A 294 24.10 7.95 -25.41
N ASN A 295 23.47 8.64 -24.45
CA ASN A 295 23.99 9.85 -23.82
C ASN A 295 24.28 10.99 -24.84
N ALA A 296 23.55 11.01 -25.95
CA ALA A 296 23.75 11.97 -27.02
C ALA A 296 23.45 13.42 -26.57
N ALA A 297 24.10 14.39 -27.22
CA ALA A 297 23.78 15.80 -27.08
C ALA A 297 22.30 16.04 -27.41
N ALA A 298 21.70 17.02 -26.73
CA ALA A 298 20.28 17.32 -26.84
C ALA A 298 20.05 18.82 -26.99
N THR A 299 19.00 19.20 -27.73
CA THR A 299 18.54 20.59 -27.79
C THR A 299 18.19 21.09 -26.39
N SER A 300 18.58 22.33 -26.09
CA SER A 300 18.27 22.94 -24.80
C SER A 300 16.76 23.02 -24.56
N ILE A 301 16.37 22.88 -23.31
CA ILE A 301 14.96 22.86 -22.89
C ILE A 301 14.67 23.99 -21.91
N ALA A 302 13.50 24.62 -22.06
CA ALA A 302 13.06 25.68 -21.17
C ALA A 302 12.78 25.13 -19.77
N CYS A 303 13.27 25.84 -18.75
CA CYS A 303 13.21 25.40 -17.36
C CYS A 303 13.34 26.58 -16.39
N SER A 304 13.05 26.31 -15.12
CA SER A 304 13.44 27.11 -13.97
C SER A 304 14.65 26.47 -13.28
N PHE A 305 15.63 27.29 -12.89
CA PHE A 305 16.70 26.86 -12.00
C PHE A 305 16.93 27.93 -10.93
N ALA A 306 16.76 27.55 -9.65
CA ALA A 306 16.77 28.47 -8.51
C ALA A 306 15.78 29.66 -8.68
N GLY A 307 14.62 29.42 -9.28
CA GLY A 307 13.60 30.43 -9.56
C GLY A 307 13.90 31.32 -10.77
N ILE A 308 14.99 31.06 -11.52
CA ILE A 308 15.37 31.82 -12.70
C ILE A 308 14.97 31.08 -13.96
N ASP A 309 14.24 31.76 -14.84
CA ASP A 309 13.87 31.26 -16.16
C ASP A 309 15.10 31.15 -17.07
N GLY A 310 15.25 29.99 -17.70
CA GLY A 310 16.36 29.75 -18.61
C GLY A 310 16.21 28.49 -19.44
N MET A 311 17.32 28.14 -20.07
CA MET A 311 17.46 26.98 -20.92
C MET A 311 18.50 26.03 -20.32
N PHE A 312 18.11 24.79 -20.05
CA PHE A 312 19.03 23.72 -19.67
C PHE A 312 19.58 23.05 -20.93
N GLY A 313 20.90 22.99 -21.07
CA GLY A 313 21.60 22.37 -22.19
C GLY A 313 22.39 21.13 -21.78
N TRP A 314 22.50 20.18 -22.71
CA TRP A 314 23.36 19.00 -22.59
C TRP A 314 24.11 18.76 -23.89
N ASP A 315 25.45 18.80 -23.86
CA ASP A 315 26.30 18.65 -25.05
C ASP A 315 26.82 17.21 -25.27
N GLY A 316 26.36 16.24 -24.46
CA GLY A 316 26.90 14.88 -24.42
C GLY A 316 27.90 14.64 -23.27
N THR A 317 28.41 15.72 -22.68
CA THR A 317 29.42 15.68 -21.61
C THR A 317 29.09 16.64 -20.45
N ASN A 318 28.66 17.86 -20.75
CA ASN A 318 28.44 18.93 -19.78
C ASN A 318 26.97 19.35 -19.72
N ALA A 319 26.51 19.57 -18.50
CA ALA A 319 25.25 20.25 -18.23
C ALA A 319 25.50 21.76 -18.16
N THR A 320 24.64 22.54 -18.81
CA THR A 320 24.73 24.00 -18.80
C THR A 320 23.37 24.63 -18.53
N PHE A 321 23.37 25.80 -17.91
CA PHE A 321 22.18 26.63 -17.77
C PHE A 321 22.47 28.03 -18.29
N THR A 322 21.54 28.56 -19.09
CA THR A 322 21.59 29.93 -19.60
C THR A 322 20.27 30.60 -19.28
N ARG A 323 20.29 31.66 -18.48
CA ARG A 323 19.09 32.45 -18.19
C ARG A 323 18.55 33.13 -19.45
N THR A 324 17.23 33.25 -19.56
CA THR A 324 16.57 33.84 -20.74
C THR A 324 16.68 35.36 -20.77
N ALA A 325 16.69 36.01 -19.61
CA ALA A 325 16.82 37.46 -19.46
C ALA A 325 18.04 37.81 -18.61
N ALA A 326 18.78 38.85 -18.99
CA ALA A 326 19.88 39.36 -18.16
C ALA A 326 19.34 39.94 -16.84
N GLY A 327 20.14 39.87 -15.78
CA GLY A 327 19.73 40.34 -14.45
C GLY A 327 20.87 40.27 -13.44
N ALA A 328 20.58 40.42 -12.15
CA ALA A 328 21.59 40.28 -11.11
C ALA A 328 22.13 38.84 -11.03
N ALA A 329 23.39 38.67 -10.64
CA ALA A 329 23.94 37.36 -10.34
C ALA A 329 23.20 36.74 -9.14
N VAL A 330 22.92 35.43 -9.20
CA VAL A 330 22.13 34.73 -8.17
C VAL A 330 23.01 33.66 -7.53
N THR A 331 23.18 33.74 -6.22
CA THR A 331 23.91 32.71 -5.46
C THR A 331 23.03 31.49 -5.25
N VAL A 332 23.56 30.31 -5.58
CA VAL A 332 22.92 29.01 -5.39
C VAL A 332 23.82 28.20 -4.46
N SER A 333 23.55 28.31 -3.17
CA SER A 333 24.41 27.78 -2.10
C SER A 333 24.22 26.28 -1.81
N VAL A 334 23.16 25.67 -2.35
CA VAL A 334 22.85 24.26 -2.19
C VAL A 334 22.45 23.64 -3.53
N PRO A 335 22.71 22.34 -3.75
CA PRO A 335 22.20 21.63 -4.91
C PRO A 335 20.70 21.85 -5.09
N THR A 336 20.30 22.38 -6.24
CA THR A 336 18.94 22.83 -6.53
C THR A 336 18.42 22.08 -7.76
N PRO A 337 17.16 21.66 -7.82
CA PRO A 337 16.65 20.95 -8.97
C PRO A 337 16.44 21.90 -10.16
N VAL A 338 16.69 21.40 -11.36
CA VAL A 338 16.19 22.04 -12.60
C VAL A 338 14.76 21.57 -12.81
N ILE A 339 13.81 22.50 -12.91
CA ILE A 339 12.40 22.23 -13.11
C ILE A 339 12.04 22.54 -14.56
N VAL A 340 11.73 21.52 -15.34
CA VAL A 340 11.38 21.68 -16.76
C VAL A 340 10.00 22.30 -16.92
N TYR A 341 9.85 23.22 -17.87
CA TYR A 341 8.52 23.69 -18.25
C TYR A 341 7.81 22.67 -19.14
N PRO A 342 6.59 22.23 -18.77
CA PRO A 342 5.81 21.26 -19.53
C PRO A 342 5.25 21.93 -20.79
N ILE A 343 6.06 21.94 -21.85
CA ILE A 343 5.75 22.55 -23.13
C ILE A 343 5.57 21.45 -24.17
N THR A 344 4.45 21.50 -24.91
CA THR A 344 4.16 20.51 -25.94
C THR A 344 5.19 20.56 -27.06
N GLY A 345 5.70 19.40 -27.47
CA GLY A 345 6.64 19.31 -28.59
C GLY A 345 5.95 19.35 -29.96
N PHE A 346 4.78 18.73 -30.06
CA PHE A 346 4.04 18.53 -31.30
C PHE A 346 2.55 18.85 -31.11
N SER A 347 1.92 19.32 -32.18
CA SER A 347 0.49 19.61 -32.21
C SER A 347 -0.35 18.34 -32.14
N VAL A 348 -1.46 18.40 -31.41
CA VAL A 348 -2.52 17.39 -31.40
C VAL A 348 -3.73 17.94 -32.15
N THR A 349 -4.27 17.19 -33.11
CA THR A 349 -5.52 17.58 -33.80
C THR A 349 -6.65 17.69 -32.78
N ASN A 350 -7.37 18.82 -32.76
CA ASN A 350 -8.38 19.16 -31.76
C ASN A 350 -7.85 19.21 -30.31
N GLY A 351 -6.53 19.36 -30.14
CA GLY A 351 -5.87 19.50 -28.85
C GLY A 351 -4.90 20.68 -28.85
N ALA A 352 -3.86 20.57 -28.03
CA ALA A 352 -2.86 21.63 -27.89
C ALA A 352 -1.97 21.75 -29.14
N PRO A 353 -1.69 22.97 -29.63
CA PRO A 353 -0.63 23.18 -30.61
C PRO A 353 0.74 22.88 -29.99
N GLY A 354 1.77 22.69 -30.82
CA GLY A 354 3.16 22.64 -30.33
C GLY A 354 3.58 23.98 -29.73
N GLY A 355 4.43 23.96 -28.71
CA GLY A 355 4.85 25.16 -27.97
C GLY A 355 3.89 25.62 -26.87
N THR A 356 2.85 24.83 -26.55
CA THR A 356 1.89 25.16 -25.50
C THR A 356 2.41 24.72 -24.14
N ARG A 357 2.57 25.66 -23.20
CA ARG A 357 2.88 25.37 -21.80
C ARG A 357 1.61 24.98 -21.04
N TYR A 358 1.66 23.93 -20.24
CA TYR A 358 0.55 23.54 -19.35
C TYR A 358 1.06 22.97 -18.03
N ASP A 359 1.09 23.80 -16.99
CA ASP A 359 1.72 23.48 -15.71
C ASP A 359 0.90 22.51 -14.85
N GLN A 360 -0.43 22.46 -15.01
CA GLN A 360 -1.33 21.53 -14.30
C GLN A 360 -1.43 20.15 -14.97
N HIS A 361 -0.35 19.67 -15.59
CA HIS A 361 -0.37 18.39 -16.31
C HIS A 361 -0.47 17.17 -15.38
N ASP A 362 0.00 17.30 -14.14
CA ASP A 362 -0.11 16.31 -13.06
C ASP A 362 -1.57 16.07 -12.66
N GLU A 363 -2.44 17.07 -12.85
CA GLU A 363 -3.86 17.03 -12.54
C GLU A 363 -4.73 16.36 -13.62
N CYS A 364 -4.14 15.83 -14.69
CA CYS A 364 -4.82 15.28 -15.87
C CYS A 364 -4.78 13.75 -15.96
N ILE A 365 -5.49 13.19 -16.94
CA ILE A 365 -5.36 11.78 -17.31
C ILE A 365 -4.00 11.59 -18.01
N ASN A 366 -3.04 11.04 -17.27
CA ASN A 366 -1.69 10.83 -17.75
C ASN A 366 -1.56 9.51 -18.53
N ILE A 367 -0.96 9.56 -19.72
CA ILE A 367 -0.60 8.38 -20.52
C ILE A 367 0.91 8.32 -20.63
N PHE A 368 1.48 7.22 -20.14
CA PHE A 368 2.93 7.00 -20.12
C PHE A 368 3.37 6.00 -21.18
N TRP A 369 4.37 6.38 -21.98
CA TRP A 369 5.04 5.50 -22.94
C TRP A 369 6.55 5.54 -22.72
N LEU A 370 7.04 4.62 -21.88
CA LEU A 370 8.39 4.65 -21.31
C LEU A 370 9.23 3.44 -21.74
N GLY A 371 10.54 3.50 -21.49
CA GLY A 371 11.40 2.33 -21.36
C GLY A 371 12.05 1.77 -22.64
N ARG A 372 11.48 1.96 -23.84
CA ARG A 372 12.09 1.42 -25.08
C ARG A 372 13.57 1.81 -25.25
N ASN A 373 13.88 3.06 -24.94
CA ASN A 373 15.22 3.64 -25.14
C ASN A 373 16.21 3.31 -24.02
N ASN A 374 15.80 2.54 -23.01
CA ASN A 374 16.69 2.03 -21.97
C ASN A 374 16.20 0.69 -21.43
N ILE A 375 15.73 -0.18 -22.33
CA ILE A 375 15.04 -1.43 -22.00
C ILE A 375 15.87 -2.39 -21.14
N SER A 376 17.19 -2.27 -21.18
CA SER A 376 18.12 -3.02 -20.33
C SER A 376 18.13 -2.55 -18.86
N GLU A 377 17.55 -1.40 -18.55
CA GLU A 377 17.51 -0.78 -17.22
C GLU A 377 16.12 -0.91 -16.57
N ILE A 378 15.59 -2.13 -16.47
CA ILE A 378 14.19 -2.39 -16.05
C ILE A 378 13.87 -1.76 -14.69
N ASP A 379 14.74 -1.93 -13.69
CA ASP A 379 14.52 -1.36 -12.35
C ASP A 379 14.43 0.16 -12.37
N LEU A 380 15.26 0.82 -13.19
CA LEU A 380 15.20 2.26 -13.38
C LEU A 380 13.91 2.67 -14.12
N ILE A 381 13.45 1.89 -15.09
CA ILE A 381 12.18 2.14 -15.77
C ILE A 381 11.02 2.07 -14.77
N ILE A 382 10.98 1.04 -13.94
CA ILE A 382 9.93 0.85 -12.93
C ILE A 382 10.00 1.97 -11.90
N SER A 383 11.18 2.29 -11.37
CA SER A 383 11.37 3.38 -10.41
C SER A 383 10.90 4.73 -10.97
N ASN A 384 11.23 5.04 -12.22
CA ASN A 384 10.75 6.26 -12.88
C ASN A 384 9.23 6.23 -13.09
N ALA A 385 8.65 5.11 -13.52
CA ALA A 385 7.21 5.00 -13.68
C ALA A 385 6.46 5.21 -12.35
N LEU A 386 6.96 4.62 -11.26
CA LEU A 386 6.43 4.84 -9.91
C LEU A 386 6.50 6.33 -9.52
N ALA A 387 7.65 6.96 -9.72
CA ALA A 387 7.81 8.39 -9.44
C ALA A 387 6.84 9.25 -10.26
N MET A 388 6.64 8.94 -11.55
CA MET A 388 5.72 9.66 -12.44
C MET A 388 4.25 9.49 -12.05
N VAL A 389 3.87 8.31 -11.53
CA VAL A 389 2.52 8.05 -11.02
C VAL A 389 2.31 8.80 -9.71
N SER A 390 3.20 8.62 -8.73
CA SER A 390 3.13 9.31 -7.43
C SER A 390 3.24 10.83 -7.55
N TRP A 391 3.86 11.35 -8.61
CA TRP A 391 3.87 12.79 -8.85
C TRP A 391 2.45 13.37 -9.09
N GLY A 392 1.57 12.60 -9.75
CA GLY A 392 0.18 12.99 -10.00
C GLY A 392 -0.79 12.68 -8.85
N PHE A 393 -0.33 11.95 -7.84
CA PHE A 393 -1.08 11.60 -6.63
C PHE A 393 -0.20 11.95 -5.43
N VAL A 394 -0.30 13.18 -4.92
CA VAL A 394 0.37 13.48 -3.66
C VAL A 394 -0.34 12.69 -2.55
N GLU A 395 0.47 11.93 -1.79
CA GLU A 395 0.08 11.01 -0.71
C GLU A 395 -0.75 11.66 0.40
#